data_AF-A0A7C3AN81-F1
#
_entry.id   AF-A0A7C3AN81-F1
#
_cell.length_a   1.000
_cell.length_b   1.000
_cell.length_c   1.000
_cell.angle_alpha   90.00
_cell.angle_beta   90.00
_cell.angle_gamma   90.00
#
_symmetry.space_group_name_H-M   'P 1'
#
loop_
_entity.id
_entity.type
_entity.pdbx_description
1 polymer ?
#
loop_
_entity_poly.entity_id
_entity_poly.type
_entity_poly.pdbx_seq_one_letter_code
_entity_poly.pdbx_strand_id
1 'polypeptide(L)'
;MSNAPAPTSNERGKRQPPRQRLAAMGWLAALVMVGAYVAYLGSLSLQQRETLYHFDEDLAIYDQIVWNTAHGRPFASTLIQHADTMLGDHFAPAVALFAPIYWVWPDARVLLLGQTVTLALAALPLYALARRQLGTAAALGVVAAYLLHPALHFVNLYQFHEIALLPLPLTLALLAVERGSRPPFWGATSVALIVKEEVALVVVGLGLLWWLRRRDWRAGITTAALGVAVGLLTMGVILPAFNTADDGYYYVRRYAYLGNSPQEIALTALTSPDLVLTTLISPERLRFLVQLIAPLALAPLLGWEYVVAALPVFGYLLLAESP
;
A
#
# COMPACT_ATOMS: atom_id res chain seq x y z
N MET A 1 -18.12 31.81 67.81
CA MET A 1 -19.09 30.72 67.52
C MET A 1 -20.07 31.29 66.50
N SER A 2 -20.31 30.77 65.30
CA SER A 2 -19.86 29.58 64.59
C SER A 2 -19.99 29.92 63.10
N ASN A 3 -18.99 29.52 62.33
CA ASN A 3 -18.91 29.70 60.88
C ASN A 3 -20.09 29.01 60.17
N ALA A 4 -20.78 29.72 59.28
CA ALA A 4 -21.58 29.11 58.24
C ALA A 4 -20.64 28.65 57.12
N PRO A 5 -20.66 27.39 56.67
CA PRO A 5 -19.85 26.97 55.54
C PRO A 5 -20.48 27.49 54.23
N ALA A 6 -19.67 28.17 53.42
CA ALA A 6 -20.02 28.52 52.05
C ALA A 6 -20.18 27.23 51.21
N PRO A 7 -21.14 27.17 50.27
CA PRO A 7 -21.28 26.01 49.40
C PRO A 7 -20.05 25.90 48.49
N THR A 8 -19.33 24.78 48.63
CA THR A 8 -18.19 24.41 47.78
C THR A 8 -18.68 24.14 46.36
N SER A 9 -18.59 25.16 45.51
CA SER A 9 -18.77 25.02 44.07
C SER A 9 -17.54 24.39 43.42
N ASN A 10 -17.33 23.08 43.59
CA ASN A 10 -16.26 22.39 42.86
C ASN A 10 -16.63 20.98 42.37
N GLU A 11 -17.81 20.86 41.77
CA GLU A 11 -18.09 19.81 40.79
C GLU A 11 -18.50 20.41 39.45
N ARG A 12 -17.72 21.36 38.93
CA ARG A 12 -17.75 21.61 37.48
C ARG A 12 -17.06 20.43 36.82
N GLY A 13 -17.84 19.39 36.54
CA GLY A 13 -17.45 18.32 35.62
C GLY A 13 -16.76 18.96 34.42
N LYS A 14 -15.51 18.55 34.17
CA LYS A 14 -14.66 19.02 33.07
C LYS A 14 -15.35 18.71 31.73
N ARG A 15 -16.36 19.50 31.36
CA ARG A 15 -17.00 19.43 30.05
C ARG A 15 -15.93 19.87 29.05
N GLN A 16 -15.31 18.88 28.40
CA GLN A 16 -14.36 19.14 27.32
C GLN A 16 -14.96 20.18 26.36
N PRO A 17 -14.19 21.20 25.93
CA PRO A 17 -14.69 22.23 25.04
C PRO A 17 -15.29 21.61 23.76
N PRO A 18 -16.32 22.22 23.16
CA PRO A 18 -17.07 21.64 22.03
C PRO A 18 -16.19 21.12 20.88
N ARG A 19 -15.06 21.77 20.61
CA ARG A 19 -14.09 21.37 19.57
C ARG A 19 -13.37 20.05 19.88
N GLN A 20 -13.03 19.79 21.13
CA GLN A 20 -12.39 18.52 21.53
C GLN A 20 -13.38 17.36 21.42
N ARG A 21 -14.65 17.59 21.79
CA ARG A 21 -15.72 16.59 21.63
C ARG A 21 -15.96 16.25 20.16
N LEU A 22 -16.05 17.25 19.28
CA LEU A 22 -16.20 17.02 17.84
C LEU A 22 -15.02 16.26 17.23
N ALA A 23 -13.80 16.54 17.68
CA ALA A 23 -12.61 15.80 17.24
C ALA A 23 -12.62 14.34 17.72
N ALA A 24 -13.05 14.09 18.97
CA ALA A 24 -13.20 12.75 19.53
C ALA A 24 -14.29 11.96 18.82
N MET A 25 -15.45 12.57 18.58
CA MET A 25 -16.55 11.96 17.82
C MET A 25 -16.15 11.63 16.38
N GLY A 26 -15.37 12.50 15.73
CA GLY A 26 -14.87 12.24 14.39
C GLY A 26 -13.90 11.07 14.33
N TRP A 27 -12.99 10.95 15.30
CA TRP A 27 -12.11 9.77 15.42
C TRP A 27 -12.90 8.50 15.71
N LEU A 28 -13.89 8.56 16.60
CA LEU A 28 -14.76 7.43 16.89
C LEU A 28 -15.51 6.97 15.64
N ALA A 29 -16.07 7.91 14.86
CA ALA A 29 -16.73 7.59 13.61
C ALA A 29 -15.78 6.93 12.60
N ALA A 30 -14.57 7.45 12.43
CA ALA A 30 -13.57 6.82 11.56
C ALA A 30 -13.22 5.39 12.02
N LEU A 31 -13.05 5.17 13.33
CA LEU A 31 -12.80 3.83 13.90
C LEU A 31 -14.00 2.88 13.69
N VAL A 32 -15.23 3.37 13.82
CA VAL A 32 -16.44 2.58 13.53
C VAL A 32 -16.49 2.19 12.06
N MET A 33 -16.14 3.09 11.13
CA MET A 33 -16.09 2.77 9.70
C MET A 33 -15.01 1.74 9.36
N VAL A 34 -13.82 1.88 9.95
CA VAL A 34 -12.74 0.88 9.84
C VAL A 34 -13.19 -0.48 10.38
N GLY A 35 -13.80 -0.49 11.58
CA GLY A 35 -14.34 -1.71 12.19
C GLY A 35 -15.44 -2.37 11.34
N ALA A 36 -16.34 -1.57 10.78
CA ALA A 36 -17.41 -2.05 9.89
C ALA A 36 -16.85 -2.64 8.60
N TYR A 37 -15.84 -1.99 7.99
CA TYR A 37 -15.14 -2.52 6.82
C TYR A 37 -14.49 -3.87 7.15
N VAL A 38 -13.71 -3.95 8.23
CA VAL A 38 -13.02 -5.20 8.62
C VAL A 38 -14.02 -6.31 8.91
N ALA A 39 -15.11 -6.01 9.63
CA ALA A 39 -16.14 -7.00 9.92
C ALA A 39 -16.82 -7.51 8.64
N TYR A 40 -17.23 -6.60 7.75
CA TYR A 40 -17.94 -6.96 6.53
C TYR A 40 -17.03 -7.63 5.50
N LEU A 41 -15.98 -6.95 5.02
CA LEU A 41 -15.07 -7.46 3.98
C LEU A 41 -14.25 -8.65 4.49
N GLY A 42 -13.86 -8.66 5.77
CA GLY A 42 -13.19 -9.81 6.38
C GLY A 42 -14.11 -11.03 6.39
N SER A 43 -15.36 -10.87 6.82
CA SER A 43 -16.31 -11.99 6.79
C SER A 43 -16.58 -12.51 5.38
N LEU A 44 -16.66 -11.62 4.38
CA LEU A 44 -16.90 -11.98 3.00
C LEU A 44 -15.70 -12.70 2.37
N SER A 45 -14.48 -12.23 2.63
CA SER A 45 -13.24 -12.89 2.19
C SER A 45 -13.12 -14.31 2.76
N LEU A 46 -13.46 -14.49 4.05
CA LEU A 46 -13.51 -15.82 4.67
C LEU A 46 -14.59 -16.71 4.03
N GLN A 47 -15.79 -16.19 3.77
CA GLN A 47 -16.86 -16.96 3.10
C GLN A 47 -16.46 -17.38 1.67
N GLN A 48 -15.84 -16.50 0.90
CA GLN A 48 -15.35 -16.84 -0.45
C GLN A 48 -14.38 -18.02 -0.42
N ARG A 49 -13.45 -18.04 0.56
CA ARG A 49 -12.55 -19.17 0.77
C ARG A 49 -13.29 -20.47 1.10
N GLU A 50 -14.21 -20.44 2.07
CA GLU A 50 -14.96 -21.64 2.49
C GLU A 50 -15.83 -22.21 1.37
N THR A 51 -16.31 -21.35 0.47
CA THR A 51 -17.10 -21.75 -0.71
C THR A 51 -16.25 -22.10 -1.94
N LEU A 52 -14.92 -22.05 -1.84
CA LEU A 52 -13.98 -22.24 -2.95
C LEU A 52 -14.31 -21.35 -4.16
N TYR A 53 -14.74 -20.11 -3.90
CA TYR A 53 -15.17 -19.17 -4.93
C TYR A 53 -14.03 -18.76 -5.88
N HIS A 54 -12.77 -18.88 -5.42
CA HIS A 54 -11.57 -18.60 -6.21
C HIS A 54 -10.60 -19.79 -6.16
N PHE A 55 -9.75 -19.88 -7.20
CA PHE A 55 -8.59 -20.74 -7.19
C PHE A 55 -7.47 -20.04 -6.41
N ASP A 56 -7.30 -20.42 -5.14
CA ASP A 56 -6.44 -19.77 -4.14
C ASP A 56 -4.94 -20.08 -4.33
N GLU A 57 -4.39 -19.92 -5.53
CA GLU A 57 -2.97 -20.24 -5.82
C GLU A 57 -2.00 -19.37 -5.00
N ASP A 58 -2.11 -18.05 -5.12
CA ASP A 58 -1.20 -17.13 -4.39
C ASP A 58 -1.41 -17.27 -2.87
N LEU A 59 -2.65 -17.47 -2.43
CA LEU A 59 -2.92 -17.67 -1.01
C LEU A 59 -2.25 -18.95 -0.49
N ALA A 60 -2.25 -20.04 -1.26
CA ALA A 60 -1.55 -21.27 -0.90
C ALA A 60 -0.02 -21.08 -0.87
N ILE A 61 0.54 -20.36 -1.85
CA ILE A 61 1.96 -20.00 -1.90
C ILE A 61 2.34 -19.21 -0.64
N TYR A 62 1.61 -18.13 -0.33
CA TYR A 62 1.90 -17.29 0.83
C TYR A 62 1.66 -17.97 2.18
N ASP A 63 0.64 -18.83 2.28
CA ASP A 63 0.41 -19.64 3.48
C ASP A 63 1.62 -20.56 3.76
N GLN A 64 2.13 -21.24 2.73
CA GLN A 64 3.31 -22.09 2.85
C GLN A 64 4.56 -21.28 3.19
N ILE A 65 4.76 -20.11 2.58
CA ILE A 65 5.89 -19.20 2.84
C ILE A 65 5.91 -18.78 4.31
N VAL A 66 4.77 -18.34 4.85
CA VAL A 66 4.69 -17.86 6.23
C VAL A 66 4.86 -19.01 7.21
N TRP A 67 4.24 -20.16 6.95
CA TRP A 67 4.42 -21.36 7.74
C TRP A 67 5.89 -21.80 7.78
N ASN A 68 6.58 -21.85 6.63
CA ASN A 68 7.99 -22.21 6.55
C ASN A 68 8.88 -21.23 7.29
N THR A 69 8.61 -19.93 7.14
CA THR A 69 9.34 -18.86 7.83
C THR A 69 9.18 -19.00 9.35
N ALA A 70 7.97 -19.30 9.83
CA ALA A 70 7.71 -19.54 11.25
C ALA A 70 8.47 -20.75 11.82
N HIS A 71 8.85 -21.72 10.97
CA HIS A 71 9.56 -22.95 11.33
C HIS A 71 11.04 -22.96 10.92
N GLY A 72 11.65 -21.78 10.73
CA GLY A 72 13.09 -21.64 10.52
C GLY A 72 13.56 -21.89 9.09
N ARG A 73 12.65 -21.95 8.11
CA ARG A 73 12.95 -22.02 6.68
C ARG A 73 12.50 -20.70 6.02
N PRO A 74 13.30 -19.64 6.13
CA PRO A 74 12.87 -18.29 5.75
C PRO A 74 12.45 -18.25 4.28
N PHE A 75 11.20 -17.83 4.05
CA PHE A 75 10.60 -17.62 2.74
C PHE A 75 10.57 -18.83 1.80
N ALA A 76 10.81 -20.05 2.29
CA ALA A 76 10.82 -21.24 1.45
C ALA A 76 9.42 -21.57 0.92
N SER A 77 9.34 -22.03 -0.32
CA SER A 77 8.11 -22.52 -0.93
C SER A 77 8.43 -23.60 -1.95
N THR A 78 7.64 -24.67 -1.97
CA THR A 78 7.68 -25.71 -3.02
C THR A 78 6.64 -25.47 -4.10
N LEU A 79 5.84 -24.42 -3.96
CA LEU A 79 4.76 -24.07 -4.89
C LEU A 79 5.21 -23.05 -5.94
N ILE A 80 6.37 -22.41 -5.74
CA ILE A 80 6.98 -21.52 -6.72
C ILE A 80 7.75 -22.37 -7.73
N GLN A 81 7.42 -22.25 -9.01
CA GLN A 81 7.95 -23.15 -10.05
C GLN A 81 9.42 -22.88 -10.38
N HIS A 82 9.88 -21.64 -10.23
CA HIS A 82 11.20 -21.16 -10.66
C HIS A 82 12.09 -20.67 -9.50
N ALA A 83 11.75 -21.00 -8.27
CA ALA A 83 12.58 -20.72 -7.10
C ALA A 83 12.18 -21.57 -5.89
N ASP A 84 13.15 -21.95 -5.08
CA ASP A 84 12.89 -22.64 -3.79
C ASP A 84 12.46 -21.68 -2.67
N THR A 85 12.56 -20.37 -2.92
CA THR A 85 12.20 -19.32 -1.98
C THR A 85 11.47 -18.20 -2.70
N MET A 86 10.57 -17.52 -1.98
CA MET A 86 9.90 -16.31 -2.47
C MET A 86 10.88 -15.29 -3.02
N LEU A 87 12.10 -15.18 -2.46
CA LEU A 87 13.09 -14.20 -2.88
C LEU A 87 13.56 -14.36 -4.33
N GLY A 88 13.38 -15.53 -4.96
CA GLY A 88 13.66 -15.73 -6.39
C GLY A 88 12.52 -15.31 -7.32
N ASP A 89 11.35 -15.01 -6.74
CA ASP A 89 10.12 -14.63 -7.45
C ASP A 89 9.71 -13.18 -7.11
N HIS A 90 9.55 -12.87 -5.81
CA HIS A 90 9.21 -11.57 -5.27
C HIS A 90 10.05 -11.20 -4.04
N PHE A 91 10.42 -9.92 -3.94
CA PHE A 91 11.00 -9.34 -2.73
C PHE A 91 9.89 -8.75 -1.86
N ALA A 92 9.23 -9.60 -1.08
CA ALA A 92 8.16 -9.21 -0.15
C ALA A 92 8.45 -9.53 1.35
N PRO A 93 9.57 -9.07 1.96
CA PRO A 93 9.89 -9.43 3.35
C PRO A 93 8.81 -9.08 4.39
N ALA A 94 7.92 -8.12 4.12
CA ALA A 94 6.80 -7.76 5.00
C ALA A 94 5.89 -8.96 5.31
N VAL A 95 5.84 -9.97 4.43
CA VAL A 95 5.09 -11.22 4.65
C VAL A 95 5.58 -11.97 5.91
N ALA A 96 6.87 -11.85 6.26
CA ALA A 96 7.40 -12.47 7.48
C ALA A 96 6.79 -11.92 8.77
N LEU A 97 6.13 -10.76 8.74
CA LEU A 97 5.41 -10.20 9.89
C LEU A 97 4.25 -11.09 10.36
N PHE A 98 3.74 -11.97 9.49
CA PHE A 98 2.71 -12.94 9.83
C PHE A 98 3.26 -14.19 10.55
N ALA A 99 4.57 -14.48 10.44
CA ALA A 99 5.17 -15.71 10.97
C ALA A 99 4.97 -15.89 12.49
N PRO A 100 5.10 -14.86 13.36
CA PRO A 100 4.82 -15.02 14.79
C PRO A 100 3.36 -15.39 15.09
N ILE A 101 2.41 -14.98 14.25
CA ILE A 101 0.99 -15.33 14.42
C ILE A 101 0.78 -16.82 14.13
N TYR A 102 1.52 -17.37 13.17
CA TYR A 102 1.47 -18.78 12.80
C TYR A 102 1.98 -19.73 13.90
N TRP A 103 2.72 -19.25 14.91
CA TRP A 103 3.05 -20.05 16.09
C TRP A 103 1.84 -20.40 16.95
N VAL A 104 0.79 -19.57 16.90
CA VAL A 104 -0.44 -19.76 17.68
C VAL A 104 -1.59 -20.22 16.77
N TRP A 105 -1.67 -19.68 15.55
CA TRP A 105 -2.73 -19.97 14.61
C TRP A 105 -2.16 -20.12 13.17
N PRO A 106 -1.62 -21.30 12.82
CA PRO A 106 -1.07 -21.58 11.49
C PRO A 106 -2.19 -21.82 10.48
N ASP A 107 -2.80 -20.74 9.98
CA ASP A 107 -3.97 -20.81 9.12
C ASP A 107 -4.01 -19.62 8.14
N ALA A 108 -4.24 -19.90 6.86
CA ALA A 108 -4.30 -18.90 5.79
C ALA A 108 -5.31 -17.76 6.02
N ARG A 109 -6.33 -17.97 6.87
CA ARG A 109 -7.28 -16.92 7.28
C ARG A 109 -6.57 -15.74 7.96
N VAL A 110 -5.42 -15.98 8.61
CA VAL A 110 -4.56 -14.93 9.16
C VAL A 110 -4.14 -13.94 8.08
N LEU A 111 -3.80 -14.41 6.88
CA LEU A 111 -3.36 -13.58 5.77
C LEU A 111 -4.52 -12.75 5.22
N LEU A 112 -5.67 -13.37 4.99
CA LEU A 112 -6.89 -12.69 4.50
C LEU A 112 -7.37 -11.59 5.46
N LEU A 113 -7.40 -11.89 6.77
CA LEU A 113 -7.75 -10.91 7.78
C LEU A 113 -6.65 -9.84 7.93
N GLY A 114 -5.39 -10.23 7.83
CA GLY A 114 -4.23 -9.36 7.87
C GLY A 114 -4.23 -8.28 6.78
N GLN A 115 -4.47 -8.68 5.52
CA GLN A 115 -4.62 -7.72 4.42
C GLN A 115 -5.84 -6.81 4.66
N THR A 116 -6.99 -7.38 5.05
CA THR A 116 -8.23 -6.63 5.29
C THR A 116 -8.03 -5.54 6.34
N VAL A 117 -7.38 -5.89 7.46
CA VAL A 117 -7.07 -4.96 8.55
C VAL A 117 -6.09 -3.89 8.07
N THR A 118 -5.05 -4.26 7.33
CA THR A 118 -4.04 -3.29 6.85
C THR A 118 -4.64 -2.29 5.88
N LEU A 119 -5.45 -2.74 4.92
CA LEU A 119 -6.22 -1.89 4.02
C LEU A 119 -7.12 -0.93 4.81
N ALA A 120 -7.89 -1.43 5.78
CA ALA A 120 -8.78 -0.59 6.57
C ALA A 120 -8.03 0.46 7.43
N LEU A 121 -6.91 0.07 8.04
CA LEU A 121 -6.11 0.95 8.91
C LEU A 121 -5.50 2.14 8.15
N ALA A 122 -5.24 2.01 6.84
CA ALA A 122 -4.77 3.10 5.99
C ALA A 122 -5.76 4.30 5.95
N ALA A 123 -7.04 4.07 6.29
CA ALA A 123 -8.02 5.14 6.41
C ALA A 123 -7.73 6.10 7.58
N LEU A 124 -7.02 5.67 8.63
CA LEU A 124 -6.81 6.50 9.83
C LEU A 124 -5.77 7.62 9.61
N PRO A 125 -4.59 7.38 9.01
CA PRO A 125 -3.69 8.46 8.61
C PRO A 125 -4.34 9.40 7.59
N LEU A 126 -5.16 8.85 6.67
CA LEU A 126 -5.91 9.63 5.69
C LEU A 126 -6.94 10.55 6.36
N TYR A 127 -7.69 10.06 7.36
CA TYR A 127 -8.57 10.87 8.19
C TYR A 127 -7.81 12.00 8.91
N ALA A 128 -6.66 11.66 9.52
CA ALA A 128 -5.83 12.63 10.22
C ALA A 128 -5.33 13.74 9.28
N LEU A 129 -4.99 13.38 8.04
CA LEU A 129 -4.59 14.31 6.99
C LEU A 129 -5.76 15.20 6.56
N ALA A 130 -6.86 14.60 6.11
CA ALA A 130 -8.02 15.29 5.57
C ALA A 130 -8.65 16.23 6.61
N ARG A 131 -8.73 15.82 7.88
CA ARG A 131 -9.35 16.64 8.94
C ARG A 131 -8.63 17.96 9.14
N ARG A 132 -7.30 17.98 8.99
CA ARG A 132 -6.51 19.20 9.14
C ARG A 132 -6.81 20.25 8.08
N GLN A 133 -7.23 19.81 6.88
CA GLN A 133 -7.43 20.68 5.72
C GLN A 133 -8.92 20.98 5.47
N LEU A 134 -9.79 20.00 5.69
CA LEU A 134 -11.20 20.03 5.28
C LEU A 134 -12.19 20.04 6.46
N GLY A 135 -11.71 19.87 7.69
CA GLY A 135 -12.55 19.69 8.87
C GLY A 135 -13.14 18.26 9.00
N THR A 136 -13.86 18.01 10.09
CA THR A 136 -14.27 16.65 10.49
C THR A 136 -15.21 15.97 9.50
N ALA A 137 -16.26 16.66 9.04
CA ALA A 137 -17.29 16.05 8.18
C ALA A 137 -16.71 15.64 6.82
N ALA A 138 -15.99 16.54 6.15
CA ALA A 138 -15.34 16.25 4.87
C ALA A 138 -14.26 15.17 5.01
N ALA A 139 -13.52 15.14 6.12
CA ALA A 139 -12.55 14.07 6.37
C ALA A 139 -13.19 12.69 6.53
N LEU A 140 -14.37 12.60 7.15
CA LEU A 140 -15.15 11.36 7.18
C LEU A 140 -15.65 10.99 5.78
N GLY A 141 -16.00 11.96 4.93
CA GLY A 141 -16.30 11.75 3.53
C GLY A 141 -15.12 11.15 2.75
N VAL A 142 -13.89 11.62 2.99
CA VAL A 142 -12.67 11.05 2.39
C VAL A 142 -12.45 9.61 2.87
N VAL A 143 -12.64 9.33 4.16
CA VAL A 143 -12.58 7.96 4.70
C VAL A 143 -13.63 7.06 4.06
N ALA A 144 -14.86 7.55 3.89
CA ALA A 144 -15.93 6.80 3.25
C ALA A 144 -15.57 6.50 1.79
N ALA A 145 -15.11 7.50 1.03
CA ALA A 145 -14.69 7.34 -0.35
C ALA A 145 -13.55 6.32 -0.50
N TYR A 146 -12.58 6.32 0.42
CA TYR A 146 -11.51 5.32 0.45
C TYR A 146 -12.06 3.90 0.73
N LEU A 147 -12.80 3.73 1.83
CA LEU A 147 -13.29 2.42 2.29
C LEU A 147 -14.39 1.84 1.40
N LEU A 148 -15.07 2.65 0.60
CA LEU A 148 -16.09 2.23 -0.37
C LEU A 148 -15.56 2.16 -1.81
N HIS A 149 -14.26 2.38 -2.01
CA HIS A 149 -13.69 2.39 -3.34
C HIS A 149 -13.73 0.98 -3.96
N PRO A 150 -14.30 0.77 -5.17
CA PRO A 150 -14.42 -0.56 -5.77
C PRO A 150 -13.09 -1.29 -5.93
N ALA A 151 -12.02 -0.58 -6.31
CA ALA A 151 -10.69 -1.18 -6.43
C ALA A 151 -10.15 -1.67 -5.07
N LEU A 152 -10.49 -1.01 -3.95
CA LEU A 152 -10.09 -1.46 -2.62
C LEU A 152 -10.81 -2.75 -2.25
N HIS A 153 -12.11 -2.85 -2.55
CA HIS A 153 -12.89 -4.08 -2.34
C HIS A 153 -12.38 -5.21 -3.20
N PHE A 154 -12.04 -4.93 -4.46
CA PHE A 154 -11.46 -5.92 -5.36
C PHE A 154 -10.17 -6.51 -4.77
N VAL A 155 -9.21 -5.66 -4.37
CA VAL A 155 -7.97 -6.13 -3.73
C VAL A 155 -8.23 -6.94 -2.46
N ASN A 156 -9.21 -6.53 -1.65
CA ASN A 156 -9.53 -7.23 -0.40
C ASN A 156 -10.18 -8.61 -0.60
N LEU A 157 -11.05 -8.73 -1.61
CA LEU A 157 -11.82 -9.95 -1.89
C LEU A 157 -11.06 -10.89 -2.81
N TYR A 158 -10.05 -10.39 -3.52
CA TYR A 158 -9.09 -11.23 -4.18
C TYR A 158 -8.20 -11.93 -3.15
N GLN A 159 -7.63 -13.08 -3.55
CA GLN A 159 -6.71 -13.87 -2.72
C GLN A 159 -5.58 -13.01 -2.13
N PHE A 160 -4.87 -13.51 -1.12
CA PHE A 160 -3.85 -12.70 -0.46
C PHE A 160 -2.74 -12.26 -1.41
N HIS A 161 -2.44 -10.96 -1.40
CA HIS A 161 -1.29 -10.37 -2.06
C HIS A 161 -0.61 -9.39 -1.10
N GLU A 162 0.71 -9.49 -1.01
CA GLU A 162 1.61 -8.62 -0.26
C GLU A 162 1.40 -7.14 -0.55
N ILE A 163 1.07 -6.76 -1.79
CA ILE A 163 0.84 -5.36 -2.18
C ILE A 163 -0.32 -4.72 -1.41
N ALA A 164 -1.27 -5.51 -0.91
CA ALA A 164 -2.37 -5.03 -0.06
C ALA A 164 -1.89 -4.48 1.29
N LEU A 165 -0.63 -4.72 1.68
CA LEU A 165 -0.03 -4.15 2.88
C LEU A 165 0.48 -2.71 2.67
N LEU A 166 0.67 -2.27 1.42
CA LEU A 166 1.23 -0.97 1.06
C LEU A 166 0.40 0.26 1.51
N PRO A 167 -0.95 0.26 1.47
CA PRO A 167 -1.72 1.48 1.73
C PRO A 167 -1.46 2.12 3.10
N LEU A 168 -1.20 1.32 4.13
CA LEU A 168 -0.92 1.84 5.48
C LEU A 168 0.40 2.64 5.55
N PRO A 169 1.58 2.07 5.23
CA PRO A 169 2.81 2.84 5.18
C PRO A 169 2.75 3.98 4.17
N LEU A 170 2.06 3.82 3.04
CA LEU A 170 1.89 4.89 2.05
C LEU A 170 1.13 6.09 2.64
N THR A 171 -0.02 5.88 3.26
CA THR A 171 -0.82 6.97 3.87
C THR A 171 -0.12 7.60 5.07
N LEU A 172 0.68 6.84 5.83
CA LEU A 172 1.58 7.37 6.86
C LEU A 172 2.66 8.26 6.27
N ALA A 173 3.29 7.86 5.17
CA ALA A 173 4.29 8.66 4.47
C ALA A 173 3.68 9.97 3.95
N LEU A 174 2.48 9.93 3.35
CA LEU A 174 1.76 11.13 2.91
C LEU A 174 1.43 12.07 4.08
N LEU A 175 0.97 11.53 5.20
CA LEU A 175 0.73 12.31 6.42
C LEU A 175 2.03 12.94 6.94
N ALA A 176 3.16 12.24 6.85
CA ALA A 176 4.47 12.74 7.26
C ALA A 176 5.03 13.82 6.33
N VAL A 177 4.82 13.70 5.01
CA VAL A 177 5.10 14.75 4.01
C VAL A 177 4.36 16.03 4.39
N GLU A 178 3.06 15.92 4.65
CA GLU A 178 2.21 17.07 4.95
C GLU A 178 2.56 17.71 6.31
N ARG A 179 3.05 16.92 7.27
CA ARG A 179 3.66 17.41 8.51
C ARG A 179 5.08 17.96 8.33
N GLY A 180 5.78 17.56 7.26
CA GLY A 180 7.21 17.72 7.03
C GLY A 180 8.09 17.22 8.15
N SER A 181 7.73 16.08 8.70
CA SER A 181 8.56 15.40 9.69
C SER A 181 9.33 14.28 9.00
N ARG A 182 10.66 14.40 8.92
CA ARG A 182 11.53 13.42 8.25
C ARG A 182 11.52 12.04 8.92
N PRO A 183 11.60 11.91 10.26
CA PRO A 183 11.65 10.58 10.88
C PRO A 183 10.44 9.67 10.58
N PRO A 184 9.17 10.10 10.74
CA PRO A 184 8.04 9.26 10.38
C PRO A 184 7.91 9.05 8.86
N PHE A 185 8.38 10.00 8.05
CA PHE A 185 8.44 9.82 6.60
C PHE A 185 9.39 8.70 6.23
N TRP A 186 10.64 8.74 6.72
CA TRP A 186 11.62 7.68 6.45
C TRP A 186 11.22 6.34 7.04
N GLY A 187 10.65 6.31 8.25
CA GLY A 187 10.11 5.08 8.83
C GLY A 187 9.03 4.47 7.94
N ALA A 188 8.07 5.28 7.47
CA ALA A 188 7.00 4.82 6.59
C ALA A 188 7.52 4.34 5.22
N THR A 189 8.48 5.07 4.61
CA THR A 189 9.08 4.64 3.34
C THR A 189 9.92 3.38 3.49
N SER A 190 10.62 3.19 4.60
CA SER A 190 11.37 1.96 4.87
C SER A 190 10.45 0.75 5.04
N VAL A 191 9.31 0.93 5.72
CA VAL A 191 8.27 -0.12 5.80
C VAL A 191 7.67 -0.39 4.42
N ALA A 192 7.45 0.64 3.60
CA ALA A 192 6.94 0.44 2.23
C ALA A 192 7.91 -0.40 1.37
N LEU A 193 9.22 -0.16 1.46
CA LEU A 193 10.23 -0.87 0.65
C LEU A 193 10.29 -2.38 0.90
N ILE A 194 9.85 -2.86 2.06
CA ILE A 194 9.81 -4.29 2.36
C ILE A 194 8.49 -4.95 1.94
N VAL A 195 7.52 -4.19 1.43
CA VAL A 195 6.23 -4.75 0.99
C VAL A 195 6.38 -5.53 -0.30
N LYS A 196 7.06 -4.96 -1.30
CA LYS A 196 7.30 -5.57 -2.61
C LYS A 196 8.39 -4.81 -3.38
N GLU A 197 9.12 -5.47 -4.27
CA GLU A 197 10.19 -4.88 -5.10
C GLU A 197 9.73 -3.67 -5.90
N GLU A 198 8.54 -3.71 -6.51
CA GLU A 198 8.00 -2.62 -7.33
C GLU A 198 7.69 -1.35 -6.52
N VAL A 199 7.58 -1.47 -5.19
CA VAL A 199 7.39 -0.32 -4.29
C VAL A 199 8.62 0.58 -4.25
N ALA A 200 9.78 0.12 -4.71
CA ALA A 200 10.94 0.97 -4.99
C ALA A 200 10.57 2.20 -5.83
N LEU A 201 9.74 2.04 -6.87
CA LEU A 201 9.26 3.14 -7.73
C LEU A 201 8.30 4.07 -6.98
N VAL A 202 7.46 3.52 -6.09
CA VAL A 202 6.60 4.32 -5.21
C VAL A 202 7.47 5.21 -4.31
N VAL A 203 8.57 4.68 -3.76
CA VAL A 203 9.48 5.44 -2.90
C VAL A 203 10.26 6.51 -3.65
N VAL A 204 10.63 6.28 -4.91
CA VAL A 204 11.14 7.33 -5.81
C VAL A 204 10.10 8.46 -5.95
N GLY A 205 8.84 8.10 -6.20
CA GLY A 205 7.72 9.03 -6.24
C GLY A 205 7.55 9.83 -4.94
N LEU A 206 7.64 9.16 -3.78
CA LEU A 206 7.55 9.81 -2.46
C LEU A 206 8.72 10.77 -2.20
N GLY A 207 9.93 10.44 -2.66
CA GLY A 207 11.08 11.34 -2.62
C GLY A 207 10.86 12.60 -3.46
N LEU A 208 10.31 12.44 -4.66
CA LEU A 208 9.90 13.55 -5.53
C LEU A 208 8.80 14.40 -4.87
N LEU A 209 7.77 13.77 -4.32
CA LEU A 209 6.70 14.45 -3.61
C LEU A 209 7.23 15.28 -2.43
N TRP A 210 8.13 14.70 -1.62
CA TRP A 210 8.76 15.40 -0.51
C TRP A 210 9.50 16.65 -1.00
N TRP A 211 10.29 16.52 -2.07
CA TRP A 211 10.99 17.66 -2.66
C TRP A 211 10.02 18.74 -3.15
N LEU A 212 8.98 18.39 -3.91
CA LEU A 212 8.00 19.34 -4.46
C LEU A 212 7.23 20.08 -3.36
N ARG A 213 6.76 19.36 -2.33
CA ARG A 213 5.92 19.90 -1.25
C ARG A 213 6.73 20.62 -0.17
N ARG A 214 7.93 20.13 0.18
CA ARG A 214 8.75 20.66 1.30
C ARG A 214 9.93 21.51 0.85
N ARG A 215 10.25 21.55 -0.44
CA ARG A 215 11.41 22.24 -1.03
C ARG A 215 12.74 21.80 -0.41
N ASP A 216 12.75 20.59 0.14
CA ASP A 216 13.87 19.97 0.79
C ASP A 216 14.42 18.87 -0.11
N TRP A 217 15.22 19.29 -1.10
CA TRP A 217 15.78 18.42 -2.12
C TRP A 217 16.70 17.34 -1.53
N ARG A 218 17.34 17.60 -0.38
CA ARG A 218 18.25 16.64 0.25
C ARG A 218 17.49 15.40 0.72
N ALA A 219 16.42 15.57 1.49
CA ALA A 219 15.62 14.44 1.92
C ALA A 219 14.87 13.79 0.74
N GLY A 220 14.44 14.58 -0.25
CA GLY A 220 13.84 14.05 -1.47
C GLY A 220 14.78 13.14 -2.26
N ILE A 221 16.00 13.61 -2.55
CA ILE A 221 16.99 12.84 -3.31
C ILE A 221 17.52 11.65 -2.51
N THR A 222 17.71 11.76 -1.19
CA THR A 222 18.08 10.62 -0.35
C THR A 222 17.02 9.52 -0.42
N THR A 223 15.74 9.89 -0.37
CA THR A 223 14.63 8.92 -0.44
C THR A 223 14.51 8.30 -1.83
N ALA A 224 14.65 9.10 -2.89
CA ALA A 224 14.63 8.60 -4.25
C ALA A 224 15.83 7.70 -4.55
N ALA A 225 17.04 8.09 -4.13
CA ALA A 225 18.24 7.27 -4.26
C ALA A 225 18.13 5.95 -3.49
N LEU A 226 17.50 5.96 -2.31
CA LEU A 226 17.21 4.73 -1.57
C LEU A 226 16.25 3.82 -2.35
N GLY A 227 15.16 4.38 -2.91
CA GLY A 227 14.24 3.62 -3.75
C GLY A 227 14.94 2.99 -4.96
N VAL A 228 15.74 3.77 -5.70
CA VAL A 228 16.55 3.25 -6.82
C VAL A 228 17.53 2.17 -6.35
N ALA A 229 18.27 2.41 -5.27
CA ALA A 229 19.27 1.47 -4.78
C ALA A 229 18.62 0.13 -4.35
N VAL A 230 17.48 0.18 -3.66
CA VAL A 230 16.75 -1.03 -3.28
C VAL A 230 16.18 -1.73 -4.51
N GLY A 231 15.56 -1.01 -5.45
CA GLY A 231 15.04 -1.61 -6.67
C GLY A 231 16.11 -2.29 -7.54
N LEU A 232 17.31 -1.67 -7.65
CA LEU A 232 18.45 -2.27 -8.35
C LEU A 232 19.01 -3.47 -7.59
N LEU A 233 19.08 -3.40 -6.26
CA LEU A 233 19.52 -4.51 -5.43
C LEU A 233 18.56 -5.70 -5.54
N THR A 234 17.25 -5.47 -5.49
CA THR A 234 16.26 -6.54 -5.57
C THR A 234 16.27 -7.18 -6.95
N MET A 235 16.11 -6.39 -8.01
CA MET A 235 16.00 -6.90 -9.37
C MET A 235 17.33 -7.42 -9.94
N GLY A 236 18.47 -6.81 -9.56
CA GLY A 236 19.77 -7.13 -10.12
C GLY A 236 20.59 -8.13 -9.32
N VAL A 237 20.26 -8.35 -8.04
CA VAL A 237 21.04 -9.21 -7.15
C VAL A 237 20.18 -10.23 -6.42
N ILE A 238 19.16 -9.78 -5.68
CA ILE A 238 18.39 -10.69 -4.81
C ILE A 238 17.61 -11.69 -5.65
N LEU A 239 16.71 -11.22 -6.50
CA LEU A 239 15.87 -12.09 -7.32
C LEU A 239 16.70 -13.07 -8.16
N PRO A 240 17.71 -12.62 -8.95
CA PRO A 240 18.56 -13.53 -9.72
C PRO A 240 19.35 -14.54 -8.87
N ALA A 241 19.74 -14.20 -7.64
CA ALA A 241 20.51 -15.11 -6.78
C ALA A 241 19.66 -16.28 -6.23
N PHE A 242 18.35 -16.13 -6.17
CA PHE A 242 17.41 -17.15 -5.65
C PHE A 242 16.53 -17.77 -6.74
N ASN A 243 16.56 -17.24 -7.96
CA ASN A 243 15.82 -17.79 -9.10
C ASN A 243 16.59 -18.97 -9.71
N THR A 244 15.89 -20.07 -9.96
CA THR A 244 16.46 -21.30 -10.51
C THR A 244 16.13 -21.52 -11.98
N ALA A 245 15.40 -20.61 -12.62
CA ALA A 245 15.10 -20.66 -14.05
C ALA A 245 16.21 -20.00 -14.88
N ASP A 246 16.51 -20.60 -16.04
CA ASP A 246 17.55 -20.12 -16.96
C ASP A 246 17.14 -18.85 -17.73
N ASP A 247 15.84 -18.52 -17.76
CA ASP A 247 15.27 -17.43 -18.57
C ASP A 247 15.25 -16.05 -17.86
N GLY A 248 15.86 -15.94 -16.66
CA GLY A 248 15.90 -14.70 -15.88
C GLY A 248 14.56 -14.34 -15.19
N TYR A 249 14.38 -13.06 -14.86
CA TYR A 249 13.20 -12.61 -14.09
C TYR A 249 11.90 -12.81 -14.88
N TYR A 250 11.02 -13.67 -14.37
CA TYR A 250 9.81 -14.14 -15.04
C TYR A 250 8.93 -13.00 -15.59
N TYR A 251 8.78 -11.92 -14.83
CA TYR A 251 7.87 -10.81 -15.18
C TYR A 251 8.43 -9.85 -16.25
N VAL A 252 9.69 -9.99 -16.69
CA VAL A 252 10.22 -9.25 -17.85
C VAL A 252 9.39 -9.54 -19.10
N ARG A 253 8.80 -10.74 -19.21
CA ARG A 253 7.93 -11.17 -20.31
C ARG A 253 6.71 -10.28 -20.51
N ARG A 254 6.26 -9.55 -19.48
CA ARG A 254 5.15 -8.56 -19.59
C ARG A 254 5.50 -7.34 -20.46
N TYR A 255 6.76 -7.20 -20.82
CA TYR A 255 7.30 -6.12 -21.66
C TYR A 255 7.98 -6.68 -22.91
N ALA A 256 7.68 -7.91 -23.32
CA ALA A 256 8.33 -8.58 -24.45
C ALA A 256 8.19 -7.78 -25.76
N TYR A 257 7.09 -7.03 -25.93
CA TYR A 257 6.92 -6.12 -27.06
C TYR A 257 7.93 -4.94 -27.12
N LEU A 258 8.62 -4.64 -26.01
CA LEU A 258 9.65 -3.60 -25.93
C LEU A 258 11.08 -4.18 -26.03
N GLY A 259 11.27 -5.48 -25.82
CA GLY A 259 12.58 -6.12 -25.89
C GLY A 259 12.68 -7.37 -25.03
N ASN A 260 13.81 -8.07 -25.17
CA ASN A 260 14.07 -9.34 -24.50
C ASN A 260 14.98 -9.21 -23.27
N SER A 261 15.44 -7.99 -22.97
CA SER A 261 16.25 -7.69 -21.77
C SER A 261 15.83 -6.35 -21.15
N PRO A 262 16.04 -6.14 -19.84
CA PRO A 262 15.73 -4.86 -19.20
C PRO A 262 16.38 -3.64 -19.87
N GLN A 263 17.61 -3.80 -20.39
CA GLN A 263 18.34 -2.76 -21.09
C GLN A 263 17.70 -2.45 -22.44
N GLU A 264 17.31 -3.48 -23.19
CA GLU A 264 16.63 -3.33 -24.47
C GLU A 264 15.25 -2.70 -24.28
N ILE A 265 14.47 -3.16 -23.30
CA ILE A 265 13.17 -2.59 -22.93
C ILE A 265 13.31 -1.09 -22.63
N ALA A 266 14.29 -0.72 -21.81
CA ALA A 266 14.55 0.68 -21.47
C ALA A 266 14.97 1.50 -22.70
N LEU A 267 15.83 0.95 -23.56
CA LEU A 267 16.28 1.62 -24.78
C LEU A 267 15.11 1.83 -25.74
N THR A 268 14.35 0.78 -26.06
CA THR A 268 13.19 0.84 -26.95
C THR A 268 12.14 1.81 -26.42
N ALA A 269 11.83 1.78 -25.12
CA ALA A 269 10.89 2.73 -24.52
C ALA A 269 11.34 4.19 -24.69
N LEU A 270 12.64 4.46 -24.76
CA LEU A 270 13.19 5.80 -24.98
C LEU A 270 13.31 6.17 -26.47
N THR A 271 13.62 5.21 -27.34
CA THR A 271 13.86 5.45 -28.77
C THR A 271 12.61 5.32 -29.64
N SER A 272 11.55 4.70 -29.12
CA SER A 272 10.28 4.44 -29.83
C SER A 272 9.09 5.09 -29.10
N PRO A 273 9.02 6.44 -29.06
CA PRO A 273 7.96 7.16 -28.35
C PRO A 273 6.58 6.91 -28.94
N ASP A 274 6.47 6.63 -30.24
CA ASP A 274 5.24 6.26 -30.93
C ASP A 274 4.65 4.95 -30.40
N LEU A 275 5.51 3.93 -30.19
CA LEU A 275 5.10 2.67 -29.57
C LEU A 275 4.63 2.90 -28.13
N VAL A 276 5.40 3.65 -27.34
CA VAL A 276 5.02 3.96 -25.95
C VAL A 276 3.68 4.70 -25.90
N LEU A 277 3.51 5.74 -26.71
CA LEU A 277 2.28 6.54 -26.73
C LEU A 277 1.08 5.73 -27.18
N THR A 278 1.18 4.98 -28.28
CA THR A 278 0.10 4.12 -28.77
C THR A 278 -0.30 3.09 -27.73
N THR A 279 0.68 2.54 -27.01
CA THR A 279 0.37 1.61 -25.93
C THR A 279 -0.32 2.33 -24.77
N LEU A 280 0.18 3.49 -24.30
CA LEU A 280 -0.41 4.24 -23.17
C LEU A 280 -1.85 4.73 -23.41
N ILE A 281 -2.19 5.08 -24.65
CA ILE A 281 -3.54 5.55 -25.02
C ILE A 281 -4.48 4.41 -25.44
N SER A 282 -4.11 3.14 -25.21
CA SER A 282 -4.96 2.02 -25.55
C SER A 282 -6.31 2.09 -24.81
N PRO A 283 -7.41 1.61 -25.44
CA PRO A 283 -8.73 1.62 -24.80
C PRO A 283 -8.78 0.90 -23.46
N GLU A 284 -7.97 -0.14 -23.25
CA GLU A 284 -7.88 -0.88 -21.98
C GLU A 284 -7.27 0.00 -20.88
N ARG A 285 -6.12 0.65 -21.16
CA ARG A 285 -5.41 1.50 -20.19
C ARG A 285 -6.20 2.74 -19.82
N LEU A 286 -6.87 3.37 -20.81
CA LEU A 286 -7.76 4.49 -20.55
C LEU A 286 -8.97 4.06 -19.71
N ARG A 287 -9.53 2.87 -19.96
CA ARG A 287 -10.61 2.32 -19.11
C ARG A 287 -10.13 2.09 -17.68
N PHE A 288 -8.95 1.51 -17.49
CA PHE A 288 -8.34 1.33 -16.17
C PHE A 288 -8.23 2.66 -15.42
N LEU A 289 -7.66 3.69 -16.04
CA LEU A 289 -7.52 5.02 -15.43
C LEU A 289 -8.89 5.65 -15.09
N VAL A 290 -9.88 5.52 -15.99
CA VAL A 290 -11.23 6.01 -15.73
C VAL A 290 -11.86 5.25 -14.55
N GLN A 291 -11.77 3.92 -14.51
CA GLN A 291 -12.31 3.11 -13.42
C GLN A 291 -11.65 3.43 -12.07
N LEU A 292 -10.37 3.78 -12.08
CA LEU A 292 -9.63 4.13 -10.86
C LEU A 292 -9.98 5.54 -10.35
N ILE A 293 -10.19 6.50 -11.24
CA ILE A 293 -10.26 7.93 -10.86
C ILE A 293 -11.71 8.46 -10.88
N ALA A 294 -12.59 7.94 -11.73
CA ALA A 294 -13.97 8.41 -11.85
C ALA A 294 -14.81 8.23 -10.57
N PRO A 295 -14.68 7.15 -9.78
CA PRO A 295 -15.38 7.02 -8.49
C PRO A 295 -15.03 8.15 -7.50
N LEU A 296 -13.88 8.80 -7.69
CA LEU A 296 -13.40 9.92 -6.90
C LEU A 296 -13.66 11.28 -7.56
N ALA A 297 -14.57 11.34 -8.55
CA ALA A 297 -14.95 12.54 -9.28
C ALA A 297 -13.75 13.33 -9.84
N LEU A 298 -12.70 12.63 -10.28
CA LEU A 298 -11.46 13.24 -10.81
C LEU A 298 -10.65 14.06 -9.78
N ALA A 299 -11.02 14.01 -8.50
CA ALA A 299 -10.30 14.71 -7.43
C ALA A 299 -8.79 14.38 -7.36
N PRO A 300 -8.32 13.14 -7.62
CA PRO A 300 -6.90 12.83 -7.63
C PRO A 300 -6.08 13.67 -8.63
N LEU A 301 -6.70 14.22 -9.68
CA LEU A 301 -6.01 15.02 -10.69
C LEU A 301 -5.80 16.49 -10.28
N LEU A 302 -6.43 16.94 -9.17
CA LEU A 302 -6.31 18.33 -8.71
C LEU A 302 -4.95 18.64 -8.09
N GLY A 303 -4.27 17.63 -7.54
CA GLY A 303 -2.96 17.78 -6.89
C GLY A 303 -1.82 17.44 -7.85
N TRP A 304 -1.35 18.42 -8.63
CA TRP A 304 -0.31 18.17 -9.65
C TRP A 304 0.97 17.56 -9.06
N GLU A 305 1.38 17.94 -7.83
CA GLU A 305 2.56 17.37 -7.18
C GLU A 305 2.39 15.87 -6.91
N TYR A 306 1.17 15.44 -6.56
CA TYR A 306 0.83 14.04 -6.31
C TYR A 306 0.75 13.25 -7.61
N VAL A 307 0.18 13.84 -8.67
CA VAL A 307 0.15 13.24 -10.00
C VAL A 307 1.56 12.99 -10.51
N VAL A 308 2.44 14.00 -10.44
CA VAL A 308 3.84 13.88 -10.86
C VAL A 308 4.58 12.83 -10.04
N ALA A 309 4.35 12.78 -8.72
CA ALA A 309 4.93 11.77 -7.85
C ALA A 309 4.43 10.33 -8.15
N ALA A 310 3.23 10.18 -8.70
CA ALA A 310 2.67 8.88 -9.05
C ALA A 310 3.14 8.36 -10.43
N LEU A 311 3.69 9.23 -11.29
CA LEU A 311 4.13 8.88 -12.64
C LEU A 311 5.10 7.69 -12.72
N PRO A 312 6.10 7.52 -11.83
CA PRO A 312 6.98 6.36 -11.91
C PRO A 312 6.23 5.02 -11.81
N VAL A 313 5.24 4.96 -10.92
CA VAL A 313 4.45 3.75 -10.66
C VAL A 313 3.43 3.52 -11.78
N PHE A 314 2.70 4.56 -12.17
CA PHE A 314 1.76 4.44 -13.28
C PHE A 314 2.46 4.20 -14.62
N GLY A 315 3.67 4.72 -14.82
CA GLY A 315 4.48 4.41 -16.00
C GLY A 315 4.80 2.91 -16.07
N TYR A 316 5.26 2.34 -14.96
CA TYR A 316 5.51 0.90 -14.83
C TYR A 316 4.25 0.05 -15.08
N LEU A 317 3.15 0.37 -14.37
CA LEU A 317 1.89 -0.37 -14.47
C LEU A 317 1.29 -0.26 -15.86
N LEU A 318 1.16 0.97 -16.36
CA LEU A 318 0.53 1.20 -17.64
C LEU A 318 1.35 0.54 -18.72
N LEU A 319 2.69 0.56 -18.74
CA LEU A 319 3.47 -0.05 -19.82
C LEU A 319 3.39 -1.58 -19.92
N ALA A 320 2.88 -2.30 -18.91
CA ALA A 320 2.74 -3.74 -18.99
C ALA A 320 1.71 -4.17 -20.06
N GLU A 321 1.89 -5.35 -20.67
CA GLU A 321 0.90 -5.96 -21.59
C GLU A 321 -0.43 -6.31 -20.89
N SER A 322 -0.42 -6.45 -19.56
CA SER A 322 -1.62 -6.66 -18.73
C SER A 322 -1.59 -5.68 -17.56
N PRO A 323 -2.04 -4.42 -17.78
CA PRO A 323 -2.04 -3.35 -16.80
C PRO A 323 -3.19 -3.45 -15.79
#